data_AF-A0A831UZA6-F1
#
_entry.id   AF-A0A831UZA6-F1
#
_cell.length_a   1.000
_cell.length_b   1.000
_cell.length_c   1.000
_cell.angle_alpha   90.00
_cell.angle_beta   90.00
_cell.angle_gamma   90.00
#
_symmetry.space_group_name_H-M   'P 1'
#
loop_
_entity.id
_entity.type
_entity.pdbx_description
1 polymer ?
#
loop_
_entity_poly.entity_id
_entity_poly.type
_entity_poly.pdbx_seq_one_letter_code
_entity_poly.pdbx_strand_id
1 'polypeptide(L)'
;TWNYQSVHVRGRARLAGEGFSGWLDRHLHALIDTHQHRIDGAAFNWDHLPPTQIARMQAAIVGIEVHAERVEGIEKLSQNKSASDRHGVIEGLRKRREPECDAMAELMRDREGRAG
;
A
#
# COMPACT_ATOMS: atom_id res chain seq x y z
N THR A 1 19.86 13.69 4.67
CA THR A 1 19.45 12.28 4.44
C THR A 1 17.94 12.19 4.49
N TRP A 2 17.36 11.09 4.01
CA TRP A 2 15.92 10.81 4.04
C TRP A 2 15.66 9.56 4.88
N ASN A 3 14.60 9.60 5.69
CA ASN A 3 14.07 8.41 6.34
C ASN A 3 12.95 7.83 5.50
N TYR A 4 12.93 6.51 5.34
CA TYR A 4 11.92 5.82 4.53
C TYR A 4 11.81 4.34 4.93
N GLN A 5 10.67 3.75 4.58
CA GLN A 5 10.46 2.31 4.54
C GLN A 5 9.99 1.94 3.14
N SER A 6 10.54 0.87 2.57
CA SER A 6 10.10 0.36 1.29
C SER A 6 10.02 -1.16 1.30
N VAL A 7 9.17 -1.69 0.43
CA VAL A 7 9.06 -3.13 0.16
C VAL A 7 9.30 -3.36 -1.32
N HIS A 8 10.26 -4.20 -1.65
CA HIS A 8 10.50 -4.64 -3.02
C HIS A 8 10.00 -6.08 -3.17
N VAL A 9 9.01 -6.27 -4.04
CA VAL A 9 8.49 -7.60 -4.39
C VAL A 9 9.05 -7.98 -5.76
N ARG A 10 9.66 -9.16 -5.85
CA ARG A 10 10.13 -9.76 -7.11
C ARG A 10 9.47 -11.12 -7.30
N GLY A 11 9.14 -11.43 -8.54
CA GLY A 11 8.55 -12.71 -8.91
C GLY A 11 8.07 -12.71 -10.36
N ARG A 12 7.37 -13.77 -10.75
CA ARG A 12 6.83 -13.93 -12.11
C ARG A 12 5.51 -13.20 -12.26
N ALA A 13 5.39 -12.45 -13.34
CA ALA A 13 4.13 -11.82 -13.76
C ALA A 13 3.42 -12.70 -14.81
N ARG A 14 2.09 -12.76 -14.74
CA ARG A 14 1.24 -13.41 -15.74
C ARG A 14 0.05 -12.52 -16.08
N LEU A 15 -0.42 -12.60 -17.34
CA LEU A 15 -1.66 -11.94 -17.74
C LEU A 15 -2.86 -12.69 -17.16
N ALA A 16 -3.73 -11.97 -16.48
CA ALA A 16 -4.99 -12.51 -16.00
C ALA A 16 -5.97 -12.59 -17.18
N GLY A 17 -5.99 -13.73 -17.85
CA GLY A 17 -6.79 -13.98 -19.05
C GLY A 17 -6.55 -15.35 -19.66
N GLU A 18 -5.37 -15.93 -19.45
CA GLU A 18 -5.10 -17.33 -19.75
C GLU A 18 -5.74 -18.24 -18.68
N GLY A 19 -7.01 -18.59 -18.85
CA GLY A 19 -7.69 -19.65 -18.07
C GLY A 19 -8.43 -19.22 -16.80
N PHE A 20 -8.54 -17.92 -16.51
CA PHE A 20 -9.17 -17.43 -15.27
C PHE A 20 -10.44 -16.60 -15.54
N SER A 21 -11.53 -17.27 -15.93
CA SER A 21 -12.85 -16.62 -15.99
C SER A 21 -13.23 -16.06 -14.61
N GLY A 22 -13.60 -14.77 -14.56
CA GLY A 22 -14.02 -14.09 -13.33
C GLY A 22 -12.92 -13.66 -12.36
N TRP A 23 -11.62 -13.84 -12.66
CA TRP A 23 -10.55 -13.31 -11.80
C TRP A 23 -10.58 -11.78 -11.74
N LEU A 24 -10.71 -11.14 -12.91
CA LEU A 24 -10.71 -9.68 -13.00
C LEU A 24 -11.88 -9.09 -12.23
N ASP A 25 -13.05 -9.70 -12.36
CA ASP A 25 -14.26 -9.31 -11.64
C ASP A 25 -14.06 -9.35 -10.11
N ARG A 26 -13.62 -10.50 -9.57
CA ARG A 26 -13.31 -10.63 -8.14
C ARG A 26 -12.24 -9.65 -7.66
N HIS A 27 -11.22 -9.41 -8.47
CA HIS A 27 -10.14 -8.48 -8.12
C HIS A 27 -10.65 -7.03 -8.05
N LEU A 28 -11.51 -6.63 -9.00
CA LEU A 28 -12.14 -5.31 -8.99
C LEU A 28 -13.05 -5.11 -7.78
N HIS A 29 -13.87 -6.11 -7.42
CA HIS A 29 -14.66 -6.08 -6.19
C HIS A 29 -13.80 -5.89 -4.95
N ALA A 30 -12.70 -6.65 -4.82
CA ALA A 30 -11.79 -6.52 -3.68
C ALA A 30 -11.13 -5.13 -3.61
N LEU A 31 -10.79 -4.53 -4.76
CA LEU A 31 -10.26 -3.17 -4.82
C LEU A 31 -11.30 -2.13 -4.38
N ILE A 32 -12.55 -2.28 -4.82
CA ILE A 32 -13.65 -1.40 -4.41
C ILE A 32 -13.83 -1.48 -2.89
N ASP A 33 -13.94 -2.70 -2.34
CA ASP A 33 -14.10 -2.91 -0.90
C ASP A 33 -12.96 -2.30 -0.08
N THR A 34 -11.72 -2.46 -0.56
CA THR A 34 -10.52 -1.93 0.12
C THR A 34 -10.49 -0.40 0.14
N HIS A 35 -10.93 0.25 -0.95
CA HIS A 35 -10.69 1.67 -1.16
C HIS A 35 -11.92 2.57 -0.97
N GLN A 36 -13.14 2.05 -1.10
CA GLN A 36 -14.37 2.86 -1.05
C GLN A 36 -14.53 3.59 0.29
N HIS A 37 -14.05 3.01 1.39
CA HIS A 37 -14.10 3.61 2.73
C HIS A 37 -13.27 4.88 2.88
N ARG A 38 -12.38 5.18 1.92
CA ARG A 38 -11.52 6.38 1.93
C ARG A 38 -12.15 7.57 1.20
N ILE A 39 -13.33 7.39 0.60
CA ILE A 39 -14.04 8.41 -0.16
C ILE A 39 -15.27 8.81 0.64
N ASP A 40 -15.47 10.10 0.85
CA ASP A 40 -16.69 10.61 1.50
C ASP A 40 -17.90 10.41 0.58
N GLY A 41 -19.02 9.92 1.14
CA GLY A 41 -20.29 9.78 0.42
C GLY A 41 -20.91 8.39 0.56
N ALA A 42 -21.91 8.12 -0.30
CA ALA A 42 -22.56 6.82 -0.33
C ALA A 42 -21.61 5.76 -0.90
N ALA A 43 -21.64 4.56 -0.31
CA ALA A 43 -20.86 3.42 -0.79
C ALA A 43 -21.21 3.15 -2.25
N PHE A 44 -20.17 2.93 -3.06
CA PHE A 44 -20.36 2.63 -4.47
C PHE A 44 -20.80 1.17 -4.63
N ASN A 45 -22.00 0.96 -5.18
CA ASN A 45 -22.50 -0.38 -5.44
C ASN A 45 -22.18 -0.81 -6.87
N TRP A 46 -21.17 -1.67 -7.03
CA TRP A 46 -20.79 -2.25 -8.31
C TRP A 46 -21.96 -2.98 -8.99
N ASP A 47 -22.77 -3.71 -8.22
CA ASP A 47 -23.86 -4.55 -8.73
C ASP A 47 -25.06 -3.73 -9.24
N HIS A 48 -25.10 -2.43 -8.95
CA HIS A 48 -26.11 -1.52 -9.52
C HIS A 48 -25.77 -1.08 -10.95
N LEU A 49 -24.56 -1.34 -11.44
CA LEU A 49 -24.19 -1.01 -12.82
C LEU A 49 -24.83 -2.01 -13.81
N PRO A 50 -25.27 -1.54 -14.99
CA PRO A 50 -25.73 -2.44 -16.04
C PRO A 50 -24.64 -3.45 -16.43
N PRO A 51 -24.95 -4.74 -16.60
CA PRO A 51 -23.94 -5.75 -16.97
C PRO A 51 -23.16 -5.42 -18.24
N THR A 52 -23.81 -4.77 -19.22
CA THR A 52 -23.16 -4.31 -20.46
C THR A 52 -22.13 -3.21 -20.21
N GLN A 53 -22.37 -2.35 -19.22
CA GLN A 53 -21.43 -1.32 -18.82
C GLN A 53 -20.21 -1.94 -18.11
N ILE A 54 -20.44 -2.90 -17.20
CA ILE A 54 -19.37 -3.64 -16.51
C ILE A 54 -18.48 -4.34 -17.54
N ALA A 55 -19.08 -5.09 -18.47
CA ALA A 55 -18.34 -5.81 -19.52
C ALA A 55 -17.48 -4.87 -20.39
N ARG A 56 -18.02 -3.69 -20.77
CA ARG A 56 -17.29 -2.69 -21.54
C ARG A 56 -16.09 -2.12 -20.76
N MET A 57 -16.26 -1.86 -19.46
CA MET A 57 -15.17 -1.37 -18.61
C MET A 57 -14.08 -2.43 -18.44
N GLN A 58 -14.47 -3.67 -18.17
CA GLN A 58 -13.55 -4.80 -18.02
C GLN A 58 -12.75 -5.08 -19.31
N ALA A 59 -13.37 -4.94 -20.48
CA ALA A 59 -12.70 -5.11 -21.77
C ALA A 59 -11.55 -4.11 -22.01
N ALA A 60 -11.53 -2.98 -21.29
CA ALA A 60 -10.48 -1.98 -21.35
C ALA A 60 -9.34 -2.21 -20.32
N ILE A 61 -9.43 -3.27 -19.50
CA ILE A 61 -8.49 -3.54 -18.41
C ILE A 61 -7.67 -4.80 -18.74
N VAL A 62 -6.35 -4.67 -18.67
CA VAL A 62 -5.42 -5.80 -18.70
C VAL A 62 -5.05 -6.16 -17.27
N GLY A 63 -5.54 -7.31 -16.78
CA GLY A 63 -5.17 -7.81 -15.47
C GLY A 63 -3.78 -8.42 -15.48
N ILE A 64 -2.97 -8.11 -14.47
CA ILE A 64 -1.63 -8.67 -14.27
C ILE A 64 -1.56 -9.21 -12.86
N GLU A 65 -1.19 -10.48 -12.71
CA GLU A 65 -0.91 -11.09 -11.41
C GLU A 65 0.60 -11.30 -11.27
N VAL A 66 1.16 -10.84 -10.14
CA VAL A 66 2.56 -11.08 -9.78
C VAL A 66 2.61 -12.13 -8.68
N HIS A 67 3.11 -13.31 -9.01
CA HIS A 67 3.40 -14.33 -8.02
C HIS A 67 4.70 -13.98 -7.28
N ALA A 68 4.60 -13.45 -6.06
CA ALA A 68 5.74 -13.07 -5.25
C ALA A 68 6.64 -14.27 -4.95
N GLU A 69 7.92 -14.16 -5.29
CA GLU A 69 8.96 -15.18 -5.01
C GLU A 69 9.97 -14.67 -3.99
N ARG A 70 10.18 -13.35 -3.95
CA ARG A 70 11.07 -12.69 -3.02
C ARG A 70 10.48 -11.36 -2.60
N VAL A 71 10.50 -11.12 -1.30
CA VAL A 71 10.07 -9.86 -0.69
C VAL A 71 11.23 -9.33 0.14
N GLU A 72 11.60 -8.08 -0.09
CA GLU A 72 12.65 -7.39 0.66
C GLU A 72 12.07 -6.14 1.32
N GLY A 73 12.23 -6.03 2.63
CA GLY A 73 11.94 -4.82 3.39
C GLY A 73 13.21 -3.99 3.59
N ILE A 74 13.12 -2.68 3.37
CA ILE A 74 14.19 -1.74 3.63
C ILE A 74 13.67 -0.70 4.62
N GLU A 75 14.39 -0.50 5.70
CA GLU A 75 14.12 0.52 6.70
C GLU A 75 15.35 1.40 6.89
N LYS A 76 15.27 2.65 6.45
CA LYS A 76 16.27 3.67 6.76
C LYS A 76 15.65 4.68 7.71
N LEU A 77 15.90 4.50 9.00
CA LEU A 77 15.23 5.21 10.09
C LEU A 77 16.25 5.84 11.03
N SER A 78 17.38 6.33 10.49
CA SER A 78 18.49 6.92 11.26
C SER A 78 19.09 6.00 12.33
N GLN A 79 19.05 4.67 12.14
CA GLN A 79 19.54 3.70 13.14
C GLN A 79 21.04 3.85 13.43
N ASN A 80 21.79 4.47 12.52
CA ASN A 80 23.22 4.78 12.67
C ASN A 80 23.50 6.03 13.50
N LYS A 81 22.48 6.71 14.04
CA LYS A 81 22.61 7.91 14.88
C LYS A 81 22.51 7.56 16.36
N SER A 82 22.93 8.48 17.23
CA SER A 82 22.76 8.32 18.68
C SER A 82 21.28 8.31 19.07
N ALA A 83 20.95 7.77 20.25
CA ALA A 83 19.57 7.79 20.75
C ALA A 83 19.03 9.22 20.90
N SER A 84 19.87 10.14 21.38
CA SER A 84 19.51 11.57 21.51
C SER A 84 19.19 12.20 20.15
N ASP A 85 19.99 11.92 19.12
CA ASP A 85 19.75 12.47 17.78
C ASP A 85 18.44 11.93 17.18
N ARG A 86 18.18 10.62 17.33
CA ARG A 86 16.93 10.02 16.84
C ARG A 86 15.72 10.59 17.55
N HIS A 87 15.80 10.77 18.87
CA HIS A 87 14.75 11.42 19.66
C HIS A 87 14.50 12.85 19.17
N GLY A 88 15.56 13.63 18.92
CA GLY A 88 15.44 14.97 18.35
C GLY A 88 14.75 14.99 16.97
N VAL A 89 15.02 14.00 16.11
CA VAL A 89 14.34 13.85 14.82
C VAL A 89 12.85 13.50 15.01
N ILE A 90 12.53 12.56 15.90
CA ILE A 90 11.14 12.16 16.22
C ILE A 90 10.33 13.38 16.70
N GLU A 91 10.89 14.18 17.61
CA GLU A 91 10.24 15.39 18.11
C GLU A 91 10.12 16.47 17.02
N GLY A 92 11.13 16.61 16.17
CA GLY A 92 11.08 17.52 15.02
C GLY A 92 10.00 17.15 14.01
N LEU A 93 9.80 15.86 13.74
CA LEU A 93 8.76 15.36 12.84
C LEU A 93 7.36 15.62 13.40
N ARG A 94 7.11 15.28 14.67
CA ARG A 94 5.82 15.52 15.36
C ARG A 94 5.40 16.99 15.35
N LYS A 95 6.36 17.92 15.41
CA LYS A 95 6.08 19.37 15.38
C LYS A 95 5.53 19.86 14.05
N ARG A 96 5.74 19.13 12.94
CA ARG A 96 5.22 19.51 11.63
C ARG A 96 3.71 19.32 11.51
N ARG A 97 3.11 18.45 12.33
CA ARG A 97 1.65 18.15 12.34
C ARG A 97 1.14 17.74 10.96
N GLU A 98 1.97 16.98 10.24
CA GLU A 98 1.64 16.39 8.94
C GLU A 98 1.51 14.87 9.12
N PRO A 99 0.48 14.22 8.57
CA PRO A 99 0.24 12.78 8.78
C PRO A 99 1.44 11.89 8.46
N GLU A 100 2.18 12.20 7.40
CA GLU A 100 3.37 11.46 6.98
C GLU A 100 4.52 11.61 7.97
N CYS A 101 4.67 12.81 8.57
CA CYS A 101 5.68 13.08 9.59
C CYS A 101 5.36 12.32 10.88
N ASP A 102 4.09 12.28 11.28
CA ASP A 102 3.64 11.55 12.46
C ASP A 102 3.85 10.04 12.29
N ALA A 103 3.46 9.48 11.13
CA ALA A 103 3.69 8.07 10.80
C ALA A 103 5.18 7.70 10.80
N MET A 104 6.05 8.55 10.26
CA MET A 104 7.50 8.33 10.29
C MET A 104 8.05 8.38 11.73
N ALA A 105 7.57 9.32 12.55
CA ALA A 105 7.97 9.45 13.94
C ALA A 105 7.55 8.23 14.79
N GLU A 106 6.40 7.62 14.48
CA GLU A 106 5.95 6.36 15.09
C GLU A 106 6.81 5.19 14.63
N LEU A 107 7.06 5.05 13.34
CA LEU A 107 7.91 3.98 12.80
C LEU A 107 9.33 4.01 13.39
N MET A 108 9.91 5.21 13.55
CA MET A 108 11.20 5.38 14.21
C MET A 108 11.16 4.92 15.68
N ARG A 109 10.09 5.23 16.42
CA ARG A 109 9.90 4.78 17.82
C ARG A 109 9.75 3.26 17.92
N ASP A 110 8.90 2.67 17.08
CA ASP A 110 8.68 1.22 17.07
C ASP A 110 9.97 0.46 16.78
N ARG A 111 10.82 1.01 15.89
CA ARG A 111 12.09 0.38 15.55
C ARG A 111 13.07 0.38 16.73
N GLU A 112 13.07 1.41 17.57
CA GLU A 112 13.87 1.44 18.80
C GLU A 112 13.42 0.35 19.78
N GLY A 113 12.11 0.14 19.92
CA GLY A 113 11.55 -0.91 20.79
C GLY A 113 11.85 -2.34 20.33
N ARG A 114 12.12 -2.57 19.04
CA ARG A 114 12.50 -3.88 18.48
C ARG A 114 14.00 -4.18 18.54
N ALA A 115 14.82 -3.17 18.82
CA ALA A 115 16.28 -3.28 18.80
C ALA A 115 16.91 -3.45 20.20
N GLY A 116 16.12 -3.27 21.26
CA GLY A 116 16.48 -3.60 22.65
C GLY A 116 15.88 -4.94 23.08
#